data_AF-A0A821QVW3-F1
#
_entry.id   AF-A0A821QVW3-F1
#
_cell.length_a   1.000
_cell.length_b   1.000
_cell.length_c   1.000
_cell.angle_alpha   90.00
_cell.angle_beta   90.00
_cell.angle_gamma   90.00
#
_symmetry.space_group_name_H-M   'P 1'
#
loop_
_entity.id
_entity.type
_entity.pdbx_description
1 polymer ?
#
loop_
_entity_poly.entity_id
_entity_poly.type
_entity_poly.pdbx_seq_one_letter_code
_entity_poly.pdbx_strand_id
1 'polypeptide(L)'
;MSRSNVNLLNLPDEILLLILKKLNNIDVLYSFIDVNNDHLNSLAQEKIFSDTINLVSIDNVSAIDQQKLDRFCKVILPKIDENVKCFTLEPLSMECILLAA
;
A
#
# COMPACT_ATOMS: atom_id res chain seq x y z
N MET A 1 -23.27 -24.74 15.68
CA MET A 1 -22.16 -23.77 15.69
C MET A 1 -22.69 -22.44 15.19
N SER A 2 -22.91 -21.48 16.09
CA SER A 2 -23.33 -20.12 15.74
C SER A 2 -22.15 -19.39 15.11
N ARG A 3 -22.23 -19.07 13.81
CA ARG A 3 -21.26 -18.20 13.15
C ARG A 3 -21.55 -16.76 13.57
N SER A 4 -20.65 -16.17 14.33
CA SER A 4 -20.62 -14.72 14.55
C SER A 4 -20.09 -14.06 13.28
N ASN A 5 -20.92 -13.27 12.60
CA ASN A 5 -20.49 -12.39 11.52
C ASN A 5 -19.78 -11.19 12.14
N VAL A 6 -18.46 -11.28 12.26
CA VAL A 6 -17.62 -10.13 12.65
C VAL A 6 -17.30 -9.37 11.38
N ASN A 7 -17.77 -8.12 11.29
CA ASN A 7 -17.31 -7.22 10.24
C ASN A 7 -15.89 -6.78 10.58
N LEU A 8 -14.96 -7.01 9.64
CA LEU A 8 -13.54 -6.69 9.82
C LEU A 8 -13.32 -5.20 10.13
N LEU A 9 -14.16 -4.32 9.56
CA LEU A 9 -14.11 -2.86 9.77
C LEU A 9 -14.54 -2.43 11.18
N ASN A 10 -15.16 -3.32 11.96
CA ASN A 10 -15.53 -3.04 13.34
C ASN A 10 -14.41 -3.41 14.34
N LEU A 11 -13.29 -3.92 13.84
CA LEU A 11 -12.12 -4.20 14.67
C LEU A 11 -11.41 -2.89 15.06
N PRO A 12 -10.76 -2.84 16.23
CA PRO A 12 -9.88 -1.72 16.58
C PRO A 12 -8.76 -1.53 15.56
N ASP A 13 -8.34 -0.29 15.38
CA ASP A 13 -7.30 0.10 14.43
C ASP A 13 -6.00 -0.68 14.65
N GLU A 14 -5.62 -0.93 15.90
CA GLU A 14 -4.39 -1.67 16.22
C GLU A 14 -4.45 -3.11 15.67
N ILE A 15 -5.63 -3.73 15.70
CA ILE A 15 -5.83 -5.08 15.17
C ILE A 15 -5.81 -5.06 13.65
N LEU A 16 -6.46 -4.06 13.03
CA LEU A 16 -6.42 -3.87 11.59
C LEU A 16 -4.99 -3.67 11.10
N LEU A 17 -4.22 -2.78 11.74
CA LEU A 17 -2.82 -2.53 11.43
C LEU A 17 -1.97 -3.80 11.59
N LEU A 18 -2.18 -4.59 12.64
CA LEU A 18 -1.48 -5.86 12.85
C LEU A 18 -1.74 -6.88 11.72
N ILE A 19 -2.96 -6.89 11.17
CA ILE A 19 -3.31 -7.76 10.05
C ILE A 19 -2.68 -7.23 8.77
N LEU A 20 -2.90 -5.94 8.47
CA LEU A 20 -2.46 -5.30 7.23
C LEU A 20 -0.94 -5.23 7.10
N LYS A 21 -0.21 -5.09 8.21
CA LYS A 21 1.27 -5.12 8.21
C LYS A 21 1.86 -6.43 7.71
N LYS A 22 1.08 -7.53 7.73
CA LYS A 22 1.51 -8.82 7.16
C LYS A 22 1.38 -8.89 5.64
N LEU A 23 0.73 -7.91 5.03
CA LEU A 23 0.56 -7.81 3.58
C LEU A 23 1.67 -6.95 2.98
N ASN A 24 1.87 -7.07 1.67
CA ASN A 24 2.73 -6.13 0.95
C ASN A 24 2.10 -4.73 1.04
N ASN A 25 2.90 -3.75 1.44
CA ASN A 25 2.41 -2.39 1.62
C ASN A 25 1.96 -1.74 0.32
N ILE A 26 2.54 -2.09 -0.82
CA ILE A 26 2.04 -1.63 -2.12
C ILE A 26 0.63 -2.13 -2.39
N ASP A 27 0.33 -3.38 -2.04
CA ASP A 27 -1.03 -3.92 -2.21
C ASP A 27 -2.02 -3.23 -1.29
N VAL A 28 -1.62 -2.90 -0.05
CA VAL A 28 -2.44 -2.15 0.91
C VAL A 28 -2.71 -0.73 0.39
N LEU A 29 -1.66 0.00 0.01
CA LEU A 29 -1.75 1.36 -0.51
C LEU A 29 -2.59 1.41 -1.78
N TYR A 30 -2.36 0.48 -2.72
CA TYR A 30 -3.14 0.36 -3.95
C TYR A 30 -4.61 0.04 -3.67
N SER A 31 -4.88 -0.82 -2.69
CA SER A 31 -6.24 -1.25 -2.40
C SER A 31 -7.05 -0.20 -1.64
N PHE A 32 -6.42 0.62 -0.80
CA PHE A 32 -7.13 1.48 0.15
C PHE A 32 -7.09 2.97 -0.16
N ILE A 33 -6.06 3.47 -0.84
CA ILE A 33 -6.00 4.90 -1.20
C ILE A 33 -7.06 5.21 -2.27
N ASP A 34 -7.84 6.26 -2.02
CA ASP A 34 -8.98 6.72 -2.82
C ASP A 34 -10.15 5.74 -2.92
N VAL A 35 -10.27 4.85 -1.93
CA VAL A 35 -11.54 4.12 -1.74
C VAL A 35 -12.54 5.04 -1.06
N ASN A 36 -13.84 4.85 -1.35
CA ASN A 36 -14.96 5.51 -0.65
C ASN A 36 -15.12 5.00 0.79
N ASN A 37 -14.02 5.02 1.56
CA ASN A 37 -13.95 4.64 2.96
C ASN A 37 -12.81 5.45 3.61
N ASP A 38 -13.19 6.55 4.28
CA ASP A 38 -12.24 7.47 4.91
C ASP A 38 -11.39 6.80 6.00
N HIS A 39 -11.95 5.81 6.69
CA HIS A 39 -11.25 5.07 7.72
C HIS A 39 -10.10 4.24 7.15
N LEU A 40 -10.34 3.50 6.06
CA LEU A 40 -9.28 2.75 5.36
C LEU A 40 -8.26 3.67 4.69
N ASN A 41 -8.71 4.81 4.14
CA ASN A 41 -7.81 5.84 3.59
C ASN A 41 -6.84 6.36 4.65
N SER A 42 -7.36 6.70 5.84
CA SER A 42 -6.54 7.18 6.96
C SER A 42 -5.55 6.11 7.41
N LEU A 43 -6.01 4.86 7.55
CA LEU A 43 -5.14 3.74 7.94
C LEU A 43 -4.02 3.50 6.93
N ALA A 44 -4.29 3.62 5.63
CA ALA A 44 -3.29 3.39 4.59
C ALA A 44 -2.21 4.48 4.53
N GLN A 45 -2.51 5.70 4.98
CA GLN A 45 -1.56 6.82 5.04
C GLN A 45 -0.68 6.81 6.30
N GLU A 46 -0.93 5.88 7.24
CA GLU A 46 -0.06 5.70 8.40
C GLU A 46 1.37 5.37 7.98
N LYS A 47 2.34 5.93 8.71
CA LYS A 47 3.78 5.80 8.42
C LYS A 47 4.24 4.35 8.30
N ILE A 48 3.55 3.43 8.96
CA ILE A 48 3.85 1.99 8.93
C ILE A 48 3.76 1.40 7.51
N PHE A 49 2.97 1.99 6.61
CA PHE A 49 2.83 1.54 5.23
C PHE A 49 3.65 2.37 4.25
N SER A 50 3.94 3.63 4.56
CA SER A 50 4.63 4.55 3.65
C SER A 50 6.13 4.74 3.91
N ASP A 51 6.66 4.44 5.10
CA ASP A 51 8.07 4.69 5.44
C ASP A 51 9.04 3.96 4.47
N THR A 52 8.77 2.70 4.17
CA THR A 52 9.59 1.86 3.26
C THR A 52 8.71 1.22 2.22
N ILE A 53 8.77 1.71 0.98
CA ILE A 53 7.95 1.21 -0.13
C ILE A 53 8.64 0.05 -0.84
N ASN A 54 7.99 -1.12 -0.93
CA ASN A 54 8.53 -2.28 -1.63
C ASN A 54 7.80 -2.52 -2.97
N LEU A 55 8.43 -2.10 -4.07
CA LEU A 55 7.93 -2.29 -5.44
C LEU A 55 8.59 -3.50 -6.13
N VAL A 56 9.17 -4.41 -5.35
CA VAL A 56 9.66 -5.70 -5.83
C VAL A 56 8.52 -6.72 -5.73
N SER A 57 8.37 -7.56 -6.74
CA SER A 57 7.37 -8.62 -6.73
C SER A 57 7.71 -9.71 -5.72
N ILE A 58 6.72 -10.17 -4.95
CA ILE A 58 6.88 -11.23 -3.95
C ILE A 58 7.24 -12.57 -4.63
N ASP A 59 6.80 -12.77 -5.87
CA ASP A 59 6.93 -14.05 -6.53
C ASP A 59 8.26 -14.24 -7.28
N ASN A 60 9.17 -13.26 -7.31
CA ASN A 60 10.46 -13.27 -8.05
C ASN A 60 10.38 -13.68 -9.55
N VAL A 61 9.18 -13.95 -10.07
CA VAL A 61 8.91 -14.53 -11.39
C VAL A 61 8.23 -13.52 -12.32
N SER A 62 7.66 -12.45 -11.77
CA SER A 62 7.01 -11.37 -12.53
C SER A 62 7.39 -10.02 -11.95
N ALA A 63 7.60 -9.02 -12.80
CA ALA A 63 7.73 -7.63 -12.34
C ALA A 63 6.41 -7.15 -11.70
N ILE A 64 6.46 -6.04 -10.95
CA ILE A 64 5.24 -5.37 -10.51
C ILE A 64 4.33 -5.08 -11.72
N ASP A 65 3.03 -5.29 -11.55
CA ASP A 65 2.05 -4.96 -12.58
C ASP A 65 2.12 -3.47 -12.96
N GLN A 66 2.22 -3.17 -14.25
CA GLN A 66 2.40 -1.81 -14.74
C GLN A 66 1.23 -0.91 -14.32
N GLN A 67 0.00 -1.44 -14.27
CA GLN A 67 -1.15 -0.66 -13.82
C GLN A 67 -1.05 -0.27 -12.33
N LYS A 68 -0.54 -1.17 -11.48
CA LYS A 68 -0.23 -0.84 -10.08
C LYS A 68 0.86 0.22 -9.98
N LEU A 69 1.93 0.11 -10.77
CA LEU A 69 3.03 1.08 -10.79
C LEU A 69 2.56 2.47 -11.26
N ASP A 70 1.80 2.52 -12.34
CA ASP A 70 1.24 3.76 -12.88
C ASP A 70 0.34 4.47 -11.87
N ARG A 71 -0.55 3.73 -11.21
CA ARG A 71 -1.41 4.29 -10.16
C ARG A 71 -0.60 4.71 -8.94
N PHE A 72 0.43 3.93 -8.60
CA PHE A 72 1.32 4.29 -7.51
C PHE A 72 1.96 5.66 -7.77
N CYS A 73 2.62 5.82 -8.91
CA CYS A 73 3.29 7.05 -9.30
C CYS A 73 2.33 8.25 -9.42
N LYS A 74 1.16 8.08 -10.04
CA LYS A 74 0.26 9.21 -10.36
C LYS A 74 -0.66 9.61 -9.21
N VAL A 75 -0.99 8.70 -8.30
CA VAL A 75 -2.07 8.89 -7.32
C VAL A 75 -1.60 8.71 -5.89
N ILE A 76 -0.84 7.64 -5.62
CA ILE A 76 -0.48 7.24 -4.26
C ILE A 76 0.74 8.02 -3.78
N LEU A 77 1.80 8.05 -4.57
CA LEU A 77 3.06 8.68 -4.21
C LEU A 77 2.88 10.15 -3.78
N PRO A 78 2.14 11.01 -4.51
CA PRO A 78 1.92 12.40 -4.10
C PRO A 78 1.18 12.60 -2.76
N LYS A 79 0.59 11.54 -2.20
CA LYS A 79 -0.14 11.59 -0.92
C LYS A 79 0.67 11.09 0.26
N ILE A 80 1.75 10.37 -0.01
CA ILE A 80 2.55 9.70 1.01
C ILE A 80 4.03 10.08 0.92
N ASP A 81 4.42 10.90 -0.07
CA ASP A 81 5.80 11.29 -0.38
C ASP A 81 6.55 11.84 0.83
N GLU A 82 5.90 12.71 1.63
CA GLU A 82 6.48 13.26 2.87
C GLU A 82 6.84 12.18 3.91
N ASN A 83 6.18 11.02 3.83
CA ASN A 83 6.44 9.90 4.72
C ASN A 83 7.43 8.88 4.12
N VAL A 84 7.70 8.92 2.81
CA VAL A 84 8.59 7.93 2.19
C VAL A 84 10.05 8.22 2.52
N LYS A 85 10.71 7.27 3.18
CA LYS A 85 12.14 7.35 3.50
C LYS A 85 12.99 6.46 2.61
N CYS A 86 12.42 5.34 2.17
CA CYS A 86 13.16 4.33 1.43
C CYS A 86 12.27 3.66 0.38
N PHE A 87 12.86 3.38 -0.78
CA PHE A 87 12.28 2.59 -1.83
C PHE A 87 13.13 1.33 -2.07
N THR A 88 12.46 0.18 -2.14
CA THR A 88 13.04 -1.06 -2.64
C THR A 88 12.45 -1.30 -4.03
N LEU A 89 13.27 -1.19 -5.07
CA LEU A 89 12.84 -1.12 -6.46
C LEU A 89 13.53 -2.15 -7.34
N GLU A 90 12.83 -2.61 -8.36
CA GLU A 90 13.44 -3.18 -9.56
C GLU A 90 13.88 -2.08 -10.53
N PRO A 91 14.89 -2.31 -11.40
CA PRO A 91 15.39 -1.30 -12.33
C PRO A 91 14.31 -0.64 -13.20
N LEU A 92 13.31 -1.41 -13.65
CA LEU A 92 12.19 -0.89 -14.46
C LEU A 92 11.28 0.06 -13.66
N SER A 93 11.08 -0.21 -12.36
CA SER A 93 10.27 0.63 -11.48
C SER A 93 10.96 1.95 -11.15
N MET A 94 12.29 2.00 -11.22
CA MET A 94 13.08 3.20 -10.92
C MET A 94 12.79 4.34 -11.91
N GLU A 95 12.72 4.05 -13.21
CA GLU A 95 12.44 5.07 -14.23
C GLU A 95 11.07 5.72 -14.00
N CYS A 96 10.04 4.92 -13.72
CA CYS A 96 8.69 5.42 -13.48
C CYS A 96 8.59 6.33 -12.25
N ILE A 97 9.35 6.04 -11.20
CA ILE A 97 9.35 6.85 -9.97
C ILE A 97 10.12 8.15 -10.18
N LEU A 98 11.27 8.10 -10.88
CA LEU A 98 12.06 9.30 -11.19
C LEU A 98 11.31 10.30 -12.08
N LEU A 99 10.36 9.83 -12.90
CA LEU A 99 9.49 10.69 -13.70
C LEU A 99 8.29 11.26 -12.92
N ALA A 100 7.98 10.69 -11.76
CA ALA A 100 6.80 11.04 -10.97
C ALA A 100 7.10 11.87 -9.71
N ALA A 101 8.35 11.86 -9.24
CA ALA A 101 8.86 12.68 -8.13
C ALA A 101 9.43 14.01 -8.62
#